data_AF-A0A7J5E907-F1
#
_entry.id   AF-A0A7J5E907-F1
#
_cell.length_a   1.000
_cell.length_b   1.000
_cell.length_c   1.000
_cell.angle_alpha   90.00
_cell.angle_beta   90.00
_cell.angle_gamma   90.00
#
_symmetry.space_group_name_H-M   'P 1'
#
loop_
_entity.id
_entity.type
_entity.pdbx_description
1 polymer ?
#
loop_
_entity_poly.entity_id
_entity_poly.type
_entity_poly.pdbx_seq_one_letter_code
_entity_poly.pdbx_strand_id
1 'polypeptide(L)' 'MLNLNMLKINSVMKLLKEKYELNYGMMEPEFGNILAWAGSLALENISNSDALYH' A
#
# COMPACT_ATOMS: atom_id res chain seq x y z
N MET A 1 6.31 -19.83 -5.06
CA MET A 1 5.22 -19.99 -4.08
C MET A 1 4.30 -18.78 -4.15
N LEU A 2 3.00 -18.98 -4.00
CA LEU A 2 2.00 -17.90 -4.02
C LEU A 2 1.96 -17.20 -2.65
N ASN A 3 2.21 -15.88 -2.60
CA ASN A 3 2.05 -15.09 -1.38
C ASN A 3 0.78 -14.22 -1.49
N LEU A 4 -0.28 -14.65 -0.78
CA LEU A 4 -1.59 -13.99 -0.82
C LEU A 4 -1.59 -12.61 -0.16
N ASN A 5 -0.74 -12.38 0.85
CA ASN A 5 -0.63 -11.09 1.52
C ASN A 5 -0.02 -10.05 0.58
N MET A 6 1.08 -10.40 -0.09
CA MET A 6 1.70 -9.53 -1.10
C MET A 6 0.75 -9.19 -2.25
N LEU A 7 -0.07 -10.14 -2.71
CA LEU A 7 -1.07 -9.88 -3.75
C LEU A 7 -2.14 -8.87 -3.31
N LYS A 8 -2.62 -8.98 -2.07
CA LYS A 8 -3.59 -8.02 -1.50
C LYS A 8 -2.95 -6.64 -1.34
N ILE A 9 -1.75 -6.58 -0.76
CA ILE A 9 -1.01 -5.34 -0.53
C ILE A 9 -0.80 -4.61 -1.86
N ASN A 10 -0.29 -5.31 -2.88
CA ASN A 10 -0.06 -4.73 -4.20
C ASN A 10 -1.35 -4.17 -4.83
N SER A 11 -2.47 -4.88 -4.67
CA SER A 11 -3.77 -4.43 -5.19
C SER A 11 -4.24 -3.15 -4.50
N VAL A 12 -4.09 -3.07 -3.17
CA VAL A 12 -4.45 -1.86 -2.40
C VAL A 12 -3.54 -0.69 -2.77
N MET A 13 -2.24 -0.90 -2.91
CA MET A 13 -1.29 0.17 -3.26
C MET A 13 -1.49 0.70 -4.67
N LYS A 14 -1.86 -0.17 -5.62
CA LYS A 14 -2.25 0.26 -6.97
C LYS A 14 -3.46 1.21 -6.90
N LEU A 15 -4.50 0.80 -6.17
CA LEU A 15 -5.71 1.60 -6.01
C LEU A 15 -5.42 2.93 -5.29
N LEU A 16 -4.52 2.91 -4.29
CA LEU A 16 -4.12 4.10 -3.54
C LEU A 16 -3.40 5.12 -4.43
N LYS A 17 -2.49 4.67 -5.32
CA LYS A 17 -1.85 5.55 -6.32
C LYS A 17 -2.85 6.11 -7.32
N GLU A 18 -3.73 5.27 -7.87
CA GLU A 18 -4.78 5.71 -8.80
C GLU A 18 -5.68 6.78 -8.16
N LYS A 19 -6.04 6.61 -6.88
CA LYS A 19 -6.84 7.60 -6.15
C LYS A 19 -6.08 8.88 -5.85
N TYR A 20 -4.78 8.79 -5.55
CA TYR A 20 -3.93 9.97 -5.43
C TYR A 20 -3.92 10.77 -6.74
N GLU A 21 -3.64 10.10 -7.87
CA GLU A 21 -3.64 10.72 -9.19
C GLU A 21 -5.01 11.31 -9.57
N LEU A 22 -6.12 10.65 -9.22
CA LEU A 22 -7.47 11.18 -9.48
C LEU A 22 -7.79 12.43 -8.66
N ASN A 23 -7.28 12.52 -7.43
CA ASN A 23 -7.58 13.65 -6.54
C ASN A 23 -6.65 14.85 -6.76
N TYR A 24 -5.38 14.59 -7.08
CA TYR A 24 -4.33 15.62 -7.15
C TYR A 24 -3.72 15.78 -8.55
N GLY A 25 -4.12 14.95 -9.53
CA GLY A 25 -3.52 14.95 -10.85
C GLY A 25 -2.05 14.52 -10.82
N MET A 26 -1.22 15.16 -11.65
CA MET A 26 0.24 15.01 -11.62
C MET A 26 0.92 16.00 -10.67
N MET A 27 0.19 16.60 -9.73
CA MET A 27 0.77 17.48 -8.73
C MET A 27 1.58 16.62 -7.74
N GLU A 28 2.90 16.84 -7.73
CA GLU A 28 3.85 16.17 -6.82
C GLU A 28 3.69 14.63 -6.81
N PRO A 29 4.00 13.96 -7.94
CA PRO A 29 3.84 12.51 -8.07
C PRO A 29 4.71 11.72 -7.08
N GLU A 30 5.77 12.33 -6.54
CA GLU A 30 6.55 11.76 -5.44
C GLU A 30 5.69 11.41 -4.22
N PHE A 31 4.66 12.20 -3.89
CA PHE A 31 3.81 11.91 -2.74
C PHE A 31 2.91 10.70 -2.96
N GLY A 32 2.41 10.48 -4.17
CA GLY A 32 1.72 9.24 -4.53
C GLY A 32 2.64 8.00 -4.38
N ASN A 33 3.92 8.16 -4.72
CA ASN A 33 4.92 7.10 -4.54
C ASN A 33 5.27 6.85 -3.07
N ILE A 34 5.49 7.90 -2.28
CA ILE A 34 5.77 7.81 -0.84
C ILE A 34 4.58 7.18 -0.11
N LEU A 35 3.36 7.59 -0.44
CA LEU A 35 2.12 7.05 0.12
C LEU A 35 2.01 5.54 -0.12
N ALA A 36 2.26 5.08 -1.35
CA ALA A 36 2.23 3.66 -1.68
C ALA A 36 3.36 2.88 -1.00
N TRP A 37 4.54 3.47 -0.86
CA TRP A 37 5.65 2.82 -0.17
C TRP A 37 5.37 2.66 1.34
N ALA A 38 4.96 3.73 2.00
CA ALA A 38 4.60 3.71 3.41
C ALA A 38 3.43 2.76 3.69
N GLY A 39 2.41 2.75 2.84
CA GLY A 39 1.28 1.83 2.93
C GLY A 39 1.69 0.36 2.78
N SER A 40 2.64 0.07 1.87
CA SER A 40 3.17 -1.29 1.69
C SER A 40 3.85 -1.78 2.97
N LEU A 41 4.74 -0.96 3.54
CA LEU A 41 5.47 -1.29 4.77
C LEU A 41 4.52 -1.49 5.96
N ALA A 42 3.51 -0.61 6.10
CA ALA A 42 2.52 -0.72 7.17
C ALA A 42 1.70 -2.01 7.05
N LEU A 43 1.20 -2.34 5.85
CA LEU A 43 0.40 -3.53 5.64
C LEU A 43 1.21 -4.82 5.72
N GLU A 44 2.48 -4.79 5.29
CA GLU A 44 3.38 -5.91 5.46
C GLU A 44 3.56 -6.21 6.96
N ASN A 45 3.87 -5.18 7.76
CA ASN A 45 3.98 -5.30 9.21
C ASN A 45 2.69 -5.80 9.86
N ILE A 46 1.52 -5.26 9.48
CA ILE A 46 0.22 -5.72 10.02
C ILE A 46 -0.05 -7.17 9.61
N SER A 47 0.26 -7.56 8.38
CA SER A 47 -0.01 -8.91 7.87
C SER A 47 0.91 -9.98 8.47
N ASN A 48 2.09 -9.58 8.93
CA ASN A 48 3.09 -10.45 9.54
C ASN A 48 3.07 -10.38 11.08
N SER A 49 2.45 -9.34 11.64
CA SER A 49 2.30 -9.21 13.08
C SER A 49 1.16 -10.11 13.53
N ASP A 50 1.46 -11.01 14.46
CA ASP A 50 0.47 -11.85 15.15
C ASP A 50 -0.30 -11.03 16.20
N ALA A 51 -0.67 -9.80 15.86
CA ALA A 51 -1.26 -8.80 16.76
C ALA A 51 -2.64 -9.22 17.31
N LEU A 52 -3.22 -10.31 16.80
CA LEU A 52 -4.46 -10.88 17.35
C LEU A 52 -4.22 -11.78 18.57
N TYR A 53 -2.98 -12.22 18.80
CA TYR A 53 -2.61 -13.13 19.89
C TYR A 53 -1.90 -12.44 21.07
N HIS A 54 -1.93 -11.10 21.11
CA HIS A 54 -1.52 -10.28 22.25
C HIS A 54 -2.65 -9.32 22.67
#